data_AF-A0A7X8KP53-F1
#
_entry.id   AF-A0A7X8KP53-F1
#
_cell.length_a   1.000
_cell.length_b   1.000
_cell.length_c   1.000
_cell.angle_alpha   90.00
_cell.angle_beta   90.00
_cell.angle_gamma   90.00
#
_symmetry.space_group_name_H-M   'P 1'
#
loop_
_entity.id
_entity.type
_entity.pdbx_description
1 polymer ?
#
loop_
_entity_poly.entity_id
_entity_poly.type
_entity_poly.pdbx_seq_one_letter_code
_entity_poly.pdbx_strand_id
1 'polypeptide(L)'
;MVTNNEIIKKVSQVLAVADYAIALTGAGLSTESGIRDFRGPKGIWKTDPEAEKKAYQSFDKFKRNPKEHWIERLTTPDLLGDLSEYEPNRGHKALAELESLGIVRTVITQNIDNLHYKAGSKNVIEYHGNYSKLRCLNCASQYEESRFNLNEMLKKDLLPPICPKCGQALK
;
A
#
# COMPACT_ATOMS: atom_id res chain seq x y z
N MET A 1 33.76 -1.68 15.67
CA MET A 1 32.52 -1.51 14.90
C MET A 1 31.67 -2.76 15.11
N VAL A 2 30.38 -2.62 15.41
CA VAL A 2 29.47 -3.79 15.50
C VAL A 2 29.18 -4.29 14.09
N THR A 3 29.32 -5.59 13.87
CA THR A 3 29.06 -6.23 12.57
C THR A 3 27.57 -6.50 12.37
N ASN A 4 27.13 -6.64 11.12
CA ASN A 4 25.74 -7.00 10.81
C ASN A 4 25.33 -8.33 11.48
N ASN A 5 26.24 -9.30 11.57
CA ASN A 5 25.96 -10.58 12.23
C ASN A 5 25.70 -10.43 13.73
N GLU A 6 26.43 -9.52 14.40
CA GLU A 6 26.20 -9.22 15.81
C GLU A 6 24.85 -8.53 16.04
N ILE A 7 24.47 -7.61 15.15
CA ILE A 7 23.15 -6.95 15.19
C ILE A 7 22.03 -7.97 14.99
N ILE A 8 22.14 -8.82 13.95
CA ILE A 8 21.15 -9.85 13.65
C ILE A 8 21.00 -10.82 14.83
N LYS A 9 22.11 -11.26 15.42
CA LYS A 9 22.09 -12.14 16.60
C LYS A 9 21.42 -11.47 17.80
N LYS A 10 21.67 -10.18 18.02
CA LYS A 10 21.03 -9.44 19.10
C LYS A 10 19.52 -9.28 18.88
N VAL A 11 19.10 -8.96 17.65
CA VAL A 11 17.68 -8.86 17.28
C VAL A 11 16.98 -10.21 17.43
N SER A 12 17.60 -11.31 16.99
CA SER A 12 17.01 -12.64 17.14
C SER A 12 16.83 -13.04 18.60
N GLN A 13 17.79 -12.72 19.47
CA GLN A 13 17.66 -12.93 20.92
C GLN A 13 16.52 -12.12 21.53
N VAL A 14 16.36 -10.85 21.12
CA VAL A 14 15.25 -10.01 21.58
C VAL A 14 13.90 -10.56 21.10
N LEU A 15 13.79 -10.97 19.84
CA LEU A 15 12.56 -11.55 19.30
C LEU A 15 12.21 -12.89 19.95
N ALA A 16 13.20 -13.72 20.29
CA ALA A 16 12.98 -15.04 20.88
C ALA A 16 12.35 -14.99 22.28
N VAL A 17 12.55 -13.90 23.02
CA VAL A 17 12.00 -13.71 24.38
C VAL A 17 10.90 -12.65 24.45
N ALA A 18 10.53 -12.06 23.31
CA ALA A 18 9.49 -11.04 23.27
C ALA A 18 8.11 -11.69 23.43
N ASP A 19 7.31 -11.23 24.40
CA ASP A 19 5.93 -11.67 24.56
C ASP A 19 5.05 -11.23 23.36
N TYR A 20 5.37 -10.04 22.81
CA TYR A 20 4.60 -9.41 21.75
C TYR A 20 5.48 -8.60 20.79
N ALA A 21 5.89 -9.19 19.67
CA ALA A 21 6.61 -8.48 18.62
C ALA A 21 5.68 -8.04 17.48
N ILE A 22 5.91 -6.84 16.96
CA ILE A 22 5.20 -6.25 15.81
C ILE A 22 6.25 -5.83 14.79
N ALA A 23 5.97 -6.03 13.51
CA ALA A 23 6.77 -5.46 12.43
C ALA A 23 6.09 -4.19 11.89
N LEU A 24 6.83 -3.07 11.84
CA LEU A 24 6.40 -1.86 11.13
C LEU A 24 7.19 -1.76 9.81
N THR A 25 6.49 -1.72 8.68
CA THR A 25 7.13 -1.68 7.35
C THR A 25 6.74 -0.44 6.55
N GLY A 26 7.56 -0.11 5.56
CA GLY A 26 7.31 0.95 4.59
C GLY A 26 7.97 0.63 3.25
N ALA A 27 7.96 1.61 2.35
CA ALA A 27 8.29 1.39 0.93
C ALA A 27 9.69 0.78 0.69
N GLY A 28 10.64 1.05 1.60
CA GLY A 28 11.98 0.46 1.55
C GLY A 28 11.97 -1.06 1.47
N LEU A 29 11.03 -1.74 2.14
CA LEU A 29 10.90 -3.21 2.07
C LEU A 29 10.52 -3.68 0.66
N SER A 30 9.75 -2.90 -0.10
CA SER A 30 9.29 -3.24 -1.45
C SER A 30 10.28 -2.89 -2.56
N THR A 31 11.39 -2.22 -2.24
CA THR A 31 12.42 -1.86 -3.23
C THR A 31 13.05 -3.06 -3.91
N GLU A 32 13.34 -4.13 -3.16
CA GLU A 32 13.84 -5.39 -3.71
C GLU A 32 12.81 -6.14 -4.57
N SER A 33 11.53 -5.77 -4.47
CA SER A 33 10.48 -6.26 -5.36
C SER A 33 10.35 -5.43 -6.65
N GLY A 34 11.13 -4.36 -6.81
CA GLY A 34 11.10 -3.49 -7.99
C GLY A 34 10.21 -2.24 -7.84
N ILE A 35 9.53 -2.08 -6.69
CA ILE A 35 8.71 -0.90 -6.40
C ILE A 35 9.62 0.21 -5.87
N ARG A 36 9.60 1.38 -6.51
CA ARG A 36 10.40 2.53 -6.06
C ARG A 36 9.95 3.00 -4.66
N ASP A 37 10.91 3.39 -3.83
CA ASP A 37 10.58 4.12 -2.61
C ASP A 37 10.38 5.63 -2.87
N PHE A 38 10.01 6.35 -1.82
CA PHE A 38 9.74 7.78 -1.92
C PHE A 38 10.90 8.67 -1.46
N ARG A 39 11.69 8.26 -0.46
CA ARG A 39 12.71 9.10 0.22
C ARG A 39 14.13 8.57 0.16
N GLY A 40 14.36 7.37 -0.39
CA GLY A 40 15.69 6.78 -0.52
C GLY A 40 16.59 7.61 -1.44
N PRO A 41 17.84 7.17 -1.68
CA PRO A 41 18.76 7.90 -2.55
C PRO A 41 18.22 8.15 -3.97
N LYS A 42 17.37 7.26 -4.48
CA LYS A 42 16.66 7.39 -5.77
C LYS A 42 15.14 7.51 -5.59
N GLY A 43 14.70 7.97 -4.42
CA GLY A 43 13.28 8.04 -4.08
C GLY A 43 12.52 9.09 -4.88
N ILE A 44 11.25 8.80 -5.17
CA ILE A 44 10.39 9.63 -6.04
C ILE A 44 10.42 11.12 -5.64
N TRP A 45 10.27 11.44 -4.36
CA TRP A 45 10.19 12.84 -3.92
C TRP A 45 11.53 13.59 -4.01
N LYS A 46 12.67 12.87 -4.08
CA LYS A 46 13.97 13.51 -4.33
C LYS A 46 14.19 13.80 -5.81
N THR A 47 13.70 12.93 -6.69
CA THR A 47 13.89 13.05 -8.13
C THR A 47 12.78 13.85 -8.82
N ASP A 48 11.61 13.97 -8.18
CA ASP A 48 10.44 14.71 -8.66
C ASP A 48 9.69 15.36 -7.48
N PRO A 49 10.08 16.58 -7.07
CA PRO A 49 9.41 17.31 -6.00
C PRO A 49 7.94 17.69 -6.32
N GLU A 50 7.60 17.85 -7.60
CA GLU A 50 6.21 18.15 -8.00
C GLU A 50 5.31 16.94 -7.80
N ALA A 51 5.83 15.71 -7.93
CA ALA A 51 5.09 14.50 -7.55
C ALA A 51 4.70 14.49 -6.07
N GLU A 52 5.57 14.95 -5.16
CA GLU A 52 5.25 15.06 -3.73
C GLU A 52 4.09 16.04 -3.50
N LYS A 53 4.17 17.23 -4.11
CA LYS A 53 3.13 18.25 -4.01
C LYS A 53 1.78 17.76 -4.54
N LYS A 54 1.77 17.09 -5.70
CA LYS A 54 0.56 16.51 -6.30
C LYS A 54 -0.05 15.44 -5.39
N ALA A 55 0.78 14.61 -4.75
CA ALA A 55 0.31 13.59 -3.82
C ALA A 55 -0.49 14.20 -2.65
N TYR A 56 -0.01 15.29 -2.05
CA TYR A 56 -0.73 15.98 -0.96
C TYR A 56 -2.04 16.65 -1.42
N GLN A 57 -2.14 17.04 -2.70
CA GLN A 57 -3.34 17.69 -3.25
C GLN A 57 -4.40 16.71 -3.77
N SER A 58 -4.04 15.43 -3.93
CA SER A 58 -4.90 14.39 -4.54
C SER A 58 -6.26 14.24 -3.85
N PHE A 59 -6.28 14.26 -2.51
CA PHE A 59 -7.53 14.14 -1.76
C PHE A 59 -8.44 15.37 -1.89
N ASP A 60 -7.86 16.58 -1.91
CA ASP A 60 -8.62 17.81 -2.13
C ASP A 60 -9.17 17.90 -3.55
N LYS A 61 -8.43 17.37 -4.55
CA LYS A 61 -8.94 17.24 -5.92
C LYS A 61 -10.13 16.29 -5.97
N PHE A 62 -10.05 15.13 -5.32
CA PHE A 62 -11.17 14.21 -5.22
C PHE A 62 -12.40 14.86 -4.59
N LYS A 63 -12.26 15.57 -3.46
CA LYS A 63 -13.39 16.25 -2.80
C LYS A 63 -14.06 17.30 -3.68
N ARG A 64 -13.28 18.05 -4.47
CA ARG A 64 -13.80 19.09 -5.37
C ARG A 64 -14.49 18.52 -6.61
N ASN A 65 -13.89 17.51 -7.23
CA ASN A 65 -14.41 16.89 -8.45
C ASN A 65 -14.01 15.40 -8.51
N PRO A 66 -14.82 14.51 -7.92
CA PRO A 66 -14.54 13.08 -7.92
C PRO A 66 -14.39 12.50 -9.33
N LYS A 67 -15.21 12.95 -10.29
CA LYS A 67 -15.18 12.48 -11.67
C LYS A 67 -13.84 12.77 -12.34
N GLU A 68 -13.38 14.02 -12.26
CA GLU A 68 -12.09 14.42 -12.83
C GLU A 68 -10.91 13.72 -12.17
N HIS A 69 -10.95 13.55 -10.83
CA HIS A 69 -9.93 12.77 -10.13
C HIS A 69 -9.83 11.33 -10.64
N TRP A 70 -10.96 10.67 -10.87
CA TRP A 70 -10.99 9.30 -11.39
C TRP A 70 -10.54 9.21 -12.84
N ILE A 71 -10.92 10.16 -13.69
CA ILE A 71 -10.42 10.25 -15.07
C ILE A 71 -8.90 10.39 -15.06
N GLU A 72 -8.35 11.32 -14.28
CA GLU A 72 -6.90 11.51 -14.15
C GLU A 72 -6.20 10.23 -13.65
N ARG A 73 -6.71 9.60 -12.58
CA ARG A 73 -6.16 8.35 -12.03
C ARG A 73 -6.09 7.23 -13.08
N LEU A 74 -7.10 7.11 -13.94
CA LEU A 74 -7.17 6.03 -14.94
C LEU A 74 -6.43 6.34 -16.25
N THR A 75 -6.11 7.60 -16.51
CA THR A 75 -5.48 8.04 -17.77
C THR A 75 -4.03 8.49 -17.60
N THR A 76 -3.58 8.66 -16.35
CA THR A 76 -2.19 9.02 -16.02
C THR A 76 -1.47 7.78 -15.50
N PRO A 77 -0.28 7.44 -16.04
CA PRO A 77 0.53 6.34 -15.50
C PRO A 77 0.83 6.53 -14.02
N ASP A 78 0.65 5.46 -13.23
CA ASP A 78 0.96 5.49 -11.80
C ASP A 78 2.49 5.61 -11.59
N LEU A 79 2.89 6.42 -10.61
CA LEU A 79 4.29 6.59 -10.24
C LEU A 79 4.93 5.29 -9.73
N LEU A 80 4.12 4.36 -9.21
CA LEU A 80 4.56 3.07 -8.69
C LEU A 80 4.41 1.93 -9.72
N GLY A 81 3.92 2.20 -10.93
CA GLY A 81 3.61 1.18 -11.94
C GLY A 81 2.35 0.37 -11.58
N ASP A 82 2.16 -0.76 -12.26
CA ASP A 82 1.06 -1.68 -11.93
C ASP A 82 1.43 -2.51 -10.70
N LEU A 83 0.88 -2.13 -9.54
CA LEU A 83 1.14 -2.80 -8.27
C LEU A 83 0.75 -4.29 -8.28
N SER A 84 -0.13 -4.72 -9.19
CA SER A 84 -0.54 -6.12 -9.30
C SER A 84 0.54 -7.05 -9.86
N GLU A 85 1.49 -6.52 -10.64
CA GLU A 85 2.55 -7.30 -11.32
C GLU A 85 3.74 -7.63 -10.40
N TYR A 86 3.87 -6.97 -9.26
CA TYR A 86 5.01 -7.18 -8.36
C TYR A 86 4.81 -8.36 -7.41
N GLU A 87 5.91 -9.06 -7.11
CA GLU A 87 5.93 -10.23 -6.25
C GLU A 87 6.72 -9.99 -4.94
N PRO A 88 6.38 -10.67 -3.84
CA PRO A 88 7.05 -10.48 -2.56
C PRO A 88 8.50 -10.96 -2.59
N ASN A 89 9.41 -10.13 -2.08
CA ASN A 89 10.81 -10.48 -1.87
C ASN A 89 11.03 -11.30 -0.57
N ARG A 90 12.30 -11.60 -0.28
CA ARG A 90 12.71 -12.39 0.90
C ARG A 90 12.30 -11.76 2.23
N GLY A 91 12.30 -10.43 2.32
CA GLY A 91 11.91 -9.73 3.55
C GLY A 91 10.43 -9.91 3.88
N HIS A 92 9.55 -9.83 2.87
CA HIS A 92 8.12 -10.11 3.05
C HIS A 92 7.89 -11.57 3.47
N LYS A 93 8.54 -12.52 2.79
CA LYS A 93 8.43 -13.95 3.10
C LYS A 93 8.93 -14.28 4.51
N ALA A 94 10.02 -13.66 4.95
CA ALA A 94 10.54 -13.83 6.30
C ALA A 94 9.56 -13.30 7.36
N LEU A 95 8.89 -12.17 7.12
CA LEU A 95 7.86 -11.66 8.04
C LEU A 95 6.63 -12.58 8.10
N ALA A 96 6.19 -13.12 6.96
CA ALA A 96 5.11 -14.10 6.92
C ALA A 96 5.48 -15.40 7.67
N GLU A 97 6.73 -15.86 7.54
CA GLU A 97 7.24 -17.01 8.28
C GLU A 97 7.28 -16.74 9.79
N LEU A 98 7.85 -15.60 10.22
CA LEU A 98 7.89 -15.21 11.63
C LEU A 98 6.48 -15.04 12.22
N GLU A 99 5.51 -14.58 11.43
CA GLU A 99 4.10 -14.54 11.83
C GLU A 99 3.54 -15.95 12.01
N SER A 100 3.79 -16.85 11.05
CA SER A 100 3.32 -18.24 11.12
C SER A 100 3.88 -19.01 12.32
N LEU A 101 5.10 -18.67 12.76
CA LEU A 101 5.74 -19.21 13.96
C LEU A 101 5.24 -18.55 15.25
N GLY A 102 4.38 -17.53 15.17
CA GLY A 102 3.85 -16.79 16.32
C GLY A 102 4.85 -15.83 16.97
N ILE A 103 6.03 -15.61 16.36
CA ILE A 103 7.06 -14.69 16.85
C ILE A 103 6.61 -13.25 16.59
N VAL A 104 6.21 -12.95 15.36
CA VAL A 104 5.59 -11.66 15.01
C VAL A 104 4.07 -11.82 15.11
N ARG A 105 3.41 -10.94 15.85
CA ARG A 105 1.95 -11.01 16.07
C ARG A 105 1.16 -10.32 14.96
N THR A 106 1.73 -9.25 14.42
CA THR A 106 1.09 -8.37 13.44
C THR A 106 2.17 -7.69 12.60
N VAL A 107 1.85 -7.46 11.33
CA VAL A 107 2.55 -6.51 10.47
C VAL A 107 1.73 -5.24 10.35
N ILE A 108 2.27 -4.11 10.77
CA ILE A 108 1.72 -2.78 10.45
C ILE A 108 2.48 -2.28 9.22
N THR A 109 1.78 -1.93 8.15
CA THR A 109 2.41 -1.48 6.91
C THR A 109 1.89 -0.13 6.45
N GLN A 110 2.82 0.71 6.01
CA GLN A 110 2.52 1.95 5.28
C GLN A 110 2.33 1.69 3.78
N ASN A 111 2.67 0.48 3.30
CA ASN A 111 2.57 0.14 1.89
C ASN A 111 1.12 -0.18 1.53
N ILE A 112 0.76 0.10 0.28
CA ILE A 112 -0.58 -0.17 -0.24
C ILE A 112 -0.59 -1.36 -1.21
N ASP A 113 0.56 -2.00 -1.43
CA ASP A 113 0.94 -2.89 -2.56
C ASP A 113 0.51 -4.37 -2.44
N ASN A 114 -0.14 -4.76 -1.35
CA ASN A 114 -0.54 -6.15 -1.06
C ASN A 114 0.59 -7.20 -0.94
N LEU A 115 1.88 -6.81 -0.97
CA LEU A 115 2.98 -7.79 -0.99
C LEU A 115 3.07 -8.64 0.28
N HIS A 116 2.63 -8.11 1.44
CA HIS A 116 2.52 -8.91 2.67
C HIS A 116 1.50 -10.04 2.56
N TYR A 117 0.32 -9.76 2.01
CA TYR A 117 -0.69 -10.81 1.79
C TYR A 117 -0.22 -11.82 0.75
N LYS A 118 0.40 -11.36 -0.35
CA LYS A 118 1.01 -12.26 -1.35
C LYS A 118 2.09 -13.15 -0.75
N ALA A 119 2.83 -12.67 0.25
CA ALA A 119 3.84 -13.46 0.97
C ALA A 119 3.27 -14.48 1.95
N GLY A 120 1.98 -14.41 2.27
CA GLY A 120 1.29 -15.31 3.20
C GLY A 120 1.01 -14.71 4.58
N SER A 121 1.32 -13.44 4.82
CA SER A 121 0.95 -12.77 6.07
C SER A 121 -0.56 -12.67 6.21
N LYS A 122 -1.10 -12.87 7.42
CA LYS A 122 -2.55 -12.91 7.66
C LYS A 122 -3.05 -11.75 8.51
N ASN A 123 -2.27 -11.33 9.49
CA ASN A 123 -2.58 -10.25 10.41
C ASN A 123 -1.81 -8.98 10.02
N VAL A 124 -2.35 -8.30 9.01
CA VAL A 124 -1.75 -7.08 8.44
C VAL A 124 -2.66 -5.88 8.72
N ILE A 125 -2.10 -4.82 9.31
CA ILE A 125 -2.75 -3.54 9.50
C ILE A 125 -2.25 -2.56 8.43
N GLU A 126 -3.16 -2.18 7.54
CA GLU A 126 -2.91 -1.29 6.41
C GLU A 126 -3.09 0.18 6.83
N TYR A 127 -2.01 0.84 7.24
CA TYR A 127 -2.08 2.20 7.79
C TYR A 127 -2.53 3.24 6.75
N HIS A 128 -2.11 3.10 5.48
CA HIS A 128 -2.47 4.01 4.38
C HIS A 128 -3.59 3.47 3.48
N GLY A 129 -4.25 2.38 3.87
CA GLY A 129 -5.21 1.67 3.03
C GLY A 129 -4.54 0.74 2.01
N ASN A 130 -5.23 0.48 0.89
CA ASN A 130 -4.86 -0.56 -0.06
C ASN A 130 -5.23 -0.11 -1.48
N TYR A 131 -4.34 -0.32 -2.46
CA TYR A 131 -4.57 0.12 -3.83
C TYR A 131 -5.76 -0.61 -4.50
N SER A 132 -6.06 -1.84 -4.06
CA SER A 132 -7.11 -2.69 -4.64
C SER A 132 -8.48 -2.47 -4.01
N LYS A 133 -8.62 -1.54 -3.05
CA LYS A 133 -9.87 -1.31 -2.31
C LYS A 133 -10.34 0.12 -2.46
N LEU A 134 -11.66 0.28 -2.55
CA LEU A 134 -12.35 1.56 -2.58
C LEU A 134 -13.11 1.78 -1.28
N ARG A 135 -13.20 3.04 -0.84
CA ARG A 135 -13.91 3.43 0.37
C ARG A 135 -14.91 4.54 0.11
N CYS A 136 -16.11 4.39 0.64
CA CYS A 136 -17.09 5.47 0.70
C CYS A 136 -16.75 6.41 1.87
N LEU A 137 -16.48 7.68 1.58
CA LEU A 137 -16.19 8.68 2.62
C LEU A 137 -17.42 9.06 3.47
N ASN A 138 -18.63 8.78 2.97
CA ASN A 138 -19.87 9.09 3.69
C ASN A 138 -20.28 8.00 4.69
N CYS A 139 -20.33 6.73 4.25
CA CYS A 139 -20.84 5.62 5.08
C CYS A 139 -19.76 4.61 5.50
N ALA A 140 -18.49 4.91 5.23
CA ALA A 140 -17.31 4.09 5.54
C ALA A 140 -17.29 2.67 4.93
N SER A 141 -18.25 2.31 4.07
CA SER A 141 -18.28 1.00 3.41
C SER A 141 -17.08 0.84 2.47
N GLN A 142 -16.51 -0.36 2.45
CA GLN A 142 -15.36 -0.72 1.62
C GLN A 142 -15.75 -1.77 0.58
N TYR A 143 -15.08 -1.72 -0.57
CA TYR A 143 -15.32 -2.61 -1.70
C TYR A 143 -13.99 -2.94 -2.37
N GLU A 144 -13.83 -4.16 -2.88
CA GLU A 144 -12.75 -4.44 -3.84
C GLU A 144 -12.98 -3.61 -5.11
N GLU A 145 -11.91 -3.01 -5.62
CA GLU A 145 -11.95 -2.20 -6.84
C GLU A 145 -12.41 -3.03 -8.05
N SER A 146 -12.05 -4.31 -8.09
CA SER A 146 -12.44 -5.28 -9.12
C SER A 146 -13.95 -5.48 -9.24
N ARG A 147 -14.74 -5.05 -8.25
CA ARG A 147 -16.21 -5.02 -8.33
C ARG A 147 -16.72 -4.02 -9.38
N PHE A 148 -15.91 -3.03 -9.76
CA PHE A 148 -16.26 -1.96 -10.68
C PHE A 148 -15.44 -2.10 -11.97
N ASN A 149 -16.10 -2.18 -13.12
CA ASN A 149 -15.42 -2.17 -14.41
C ASN A 149 -15.00 -0.72 -14.77
N LEU A 150 -13.94 -0.22 -14.12
CA LEU A 150 -13.51 1.17 -14.24
C LEU A 150 -13.18 1.58 -15.68
N ASN A 151 -12.63 0.66 -16.48
CA ASN A 151 -12.33 0.90 -17.90
C ASN A 151 -13.59 1.11 -18.73
N GLU A 152 -14.64 0.31 -18.49
CA GLU A 152 -15.93 0.50 -19.15
C GLU A 152 -16.62 1.78 -18.68
N MET A 153 -16.55 2.07 -17.37
CA MET A 153 -17.11 3.30 -16.81
C MET A 153 -16.45 4.54 -17.40
N LEU A 154 -15.14 4.53 -17.61
CA LEU A 154 -14.41 5.60 -18.29
C LEU A 154 -14.92 5.77 -19.74
N LYS A 155 -15.02 4.68 -20.51
CA LYS A 155 -15.48 4.71 -21.91
C LYS A 155 -16.91 5.20 -22.07
N LYS A 156 -17.77 4.93 -21.08
CA LYS A 156 -19.20 5.31 -21.08
C LYS A 156 -19.49 6.60 -20.32
N ASP A 157 -18.47 7.32 -19.86
CA ASP A 157 -18.60 8.54 -19.06
C ASP A 157 -19.42 8.38 -17.75
N LEU A 158 -19.30 7.21 -17.12
CA LEU A 158 -20.03 6.80 -15.90
C LEU A 158 -19.23 6.99 -14.60
N LEU A 159 -18.03 7.56 -14.65
CA LEU A 159 -17.23 7.84 -13.47
C LEU A 159 -17.81 9.00 -12.63
N PRO A 160 -17.59 9.02 -11.31
CA PRO A 160 -16.82 8.07 -10.50
C PRO A 160 -17.61 6.78 -10.15
N PRO A 161 -16.96 5.70 -9.70
CA PRO A 161 -17.67 4.61 -9.05
C PRO A 161 -18.49 5.12 -7.85
N ILE A 162 -19.76 4.69 -7.78
CA ILE A 162 -20.72 5.14 -6.77
C ILE A 162 -20.95 4.04 -5.73
N CYS A 163 -21.03 4.44 -4.46
CA CYS A 163 -21.31 3.54 -3.35
C CYS A 163 -22.71 2.94 -3.47
N PRO A 164 -22.84 1.60 -3.59
CA PRO A 164 -24.15 0.94 -3.69
C PRO A 164 -25.05 1.15 -2.46
N LYS A 165 -24.46 1.50 -1.30
CA LYS A 165 -25.20 1.67 -0.04
C LYS A 165 -25.82 3.06 0.13
N CYS A 166 -25.17 4.11 -0.37
CA CYS A 166 -25.59 5.49 -0.08
C CYS A 166 -25.51 6.47 -1.25
N GLY A 167 -25.16 6.01 -2.45
CA GLY A 167 -25.14 6.85 -3.66
C GLY A 167 -24.02 7.88 -3.74
N GLN A 168 -23.07 7.88 -2.79
CA GLN A 168 -21.94 8.81 -2.79
C GLN A 168 -20.73 8.25 -3.54
N ALA A 169 -19.89 9.13 -4.11
CA ALA A 169 -18.67 8.73 -4.81
C ALA A 169 -17.73 7.92 -3.91
N LEU A 170 -17.12 6.89 -4.48
CA LEU A 170 -16.05 6.10 -3.87
C LEU A 170 -14.69 6.71 -4.19
N LYS A 171 -13.76 6.62 -3.23
CA LYS A 171 -12.35 6.92 -3.42
C LYS A 171 -11.52 5.65 -3.37
#